data_AF-A0A6J1NTA1-F1
#
_entry.id   AF-A0A6J1NTA1-F1
#
_cell.length_a   1.000
_cell.length_b   1.000
_cell.length_c   1.000
_cell.angle_alpha   90.00
_cell.angle_beta   90.00
_cell.angle_gamma   90.00
#
_symmetry.space_group_name_H-M   'P 1'
#
loop_
_entity.id
_entity.type
_entity.pdbx_description
1 polymer ?
#
loop_
_entity_poly.entity_id
_entity_poly.type
_entity_poly.pdbx_seq_one_letter_code
_entity_poly.pdbx_strand_id
1 'polypeptide(L)'
;MLRSQAFTKFWISWHNSVLQFGRTNDGISLIRKEIPVSDIKYVTFSAYNGEAMHWKLYLPPKLEILQPKKVQGGLEWVKGGDILPNGALIGGYEKEMLYVIRAKHHAITLAPGKFVPSLGLAIMSWGGEAHIKSDIEVLCGYNCIWVPTIGDKLPVGAVVAGYAGQEPLYVGRVVKSGHLLLGKVLMSHKVCYFPYKDREFSKQEYEILVNPEISMDSPNCCDKERLSGESESYLAYYEHARSSMSTSDTESE
;
A
#
# COMPACT_ATOMS: atom_id res chain seq x y z
N MET A 1 -22.43 -38.69 22.23
CA MET A 1 -22.27 -40.06 22.76
C MET A 1 -21.16 -40.74 21.97
N LEU A 2 -20.11 -41.20 22.64
CA LEU A 2 -18.98 -41.92 22.07
C LEU A 2 -19.31 -43.42 22.12
N ARG A 3 -18.88 -44.20 21.12
CA ARG A 3 -19.20 -45.64 21.02
C ARG A 3 -17.91 -46.44 21.14
N SER A 4 -17.96 -47.59 21.82
CA SER A 4 -16.81 -48.42 22.19
C SER A 4 -16.00 -49.00 21.02
N GLN A 5 -16.45 -48.86 19.78
CA GLN A 5 -15.77 -49.42 18.60
C GLN A 5 -15.74 -48.47 17.39
N ALA A 6 -16.05 -47.18 17.58
CA ALA A 6 -16.09 -46.22 16.47
C ALA A 6 -15.43 -44.90 16.85
N PHE A 7 -14.47 -44.47 16.03
CA PHE A 7 -13.93 -43.11 16.11
C PHE A 7 -15.00 -42.11 15.67
N THR A 8 -15.26 -41.12 16.52
CA THR A 8 -16.09 -39.96 16.17
C THR A 8 -15.18 -38.80 15.84
N LYS A 9 -15.43 -38.11 14.73
CA LYS A 9 -14.67 -36.92 14.33
C LYS A 9 -15.15 -35.70 15.12
N PHE A 10 -14.18 -34.89 15.53
CA PHE A 10 -14.36 -33.58 16.13
C PHE A 10 -13.33 -32.65 15.52
N TRP A 11 -13.63 -31.36 15.54
CA TRP A 11 -12.66 -30.31 15.20
C TRP A 11 -12.43 -29.43 16.42
N ILE A 12 -11.22 -28.89 16.50
CA ILE A 12 -10.83 -27.87 17.47
C ILE A 12 -10.22 -26.71 16.69
N SER A 13 -10.57 -25.48 17.05
CA SER A 13 -9.97 -24.27 16.47
C SER A 13 -9.67 -23.27 17.57
N TRP A 14 -8.64 -22.46 17.33
CA TRP A 14 -8.25 -21.37 18.21
C TRP A 14 -7.87 -20.16 17.35
N HIS A 15 -8.63 -19.09 17.50
CA HIS A 15 -8.37 -17.79 16.85
C HIS A 15 -8.98 -16.68 17.72
N ASN A 16 -8.40 -15.49 17.67
CA ASN A 16 -8.90 -14.30 18.37
C ASN A 16 -9.25 -14.55 19.86
N SER A 17 -8.37 -15.25 20.58
CA SER A 17 -8.57 -15.60 22.00
C SER A 17 -9.81 -16.48 22.28
N VAL A 18 -10.36 -17.16 21.27
CA VAL A 18 -11.52 -18.04 21.45
C VAL A 18 -11.14 -19.46 21.03
N LEU A 19 -11.24 -20.40 21.98
CA LEU A 19 -11.15 -21.83 21.73
C LEU A 19 -12.54 -22.37 21.40
N GLN A 20 -12.65 -23.07 20.29
CA GLN A 20 -13.89 -23.68 19.82
C GLN A 20 -13.69 -25.18 19.59
N PHE A 21 -14.72 -25.96 19.90
CA PHE A 21 -14.75 -27.41 19.71
C PHE A 21 -16.11 -27.81 19.14
N GLY A 22 -16.12 -28.61 18.06
CA GLY A 22 -17.35 -29.00 17.38
C GLY A 22 -17.27 -30.39 16.74
N ARG A 23 -18.41 -30.88 16.23
CA ARG A 23 -18.55 -32.21 15.59
C ARG A 23 -18.84 -32.14 14.10
N THR A 24 -19.55 -31.12 13.68
CA THR A 24 -20.15 -30.98 12.37
C THR A 24 -19.27 -30.12 11.48
N ASN A 25 -19.28 -30.41 10.17
CA ASN A 25 -18.54 -29.62 9.18
C ASN A 25 -19.20 -28.26 8.89
N ASP A 26 -20.33 -27.96 9.52
CA ASP A 26 -21.05 -26.68 9.42
C ASP A 26 -20.38 -25.53 10.20
N GLY A 27 -19.33 -25.81 10.98
CA GLY A 27 -18.62 -24.81 11.76
C GLY A 27 -19.32 -24.39 13.06
N ILE A 28 -20.42 -25.06 13.44
CA ILE A 28 -21.13 -24.76 14.69
C ILE A 28 -20.36 -25.38 15.87
N SER A 29 -19.89 -24.52 16.78
CA SER A 29 -19.17 -24.94 17.98
C SER A 29 -20.12 -25.52 19.03
N LEU A 30 -19.82 -26.71 19.54
CA LEU A 30 -20.47 -27.30 20.71
C LEU A 30 -20.00 -26.67 22.01
N ILE A 31 -18.70 -26.35 22.07
CA ILE A 31 -18.07 -25.68 23.21
C ILE A 31 -17.33 -24.47 22.64
N ARG A 32 -17.56 -23.31 23.26
CA ARG A 32 -16.86 -22.06 22.97
C ARG A 32 -16.37 -21.51 24.28
N LYS A 33 -15.08 -21.23 24.38
CA LYS A 33 -14.47 -20.66 25.58
C LYS A 33 -13.51 -19.56 25.18
N GLU A 34 -13.69 -18.40 25.81
CA GLU A 34 -12.73 -17.31 25.70
C GLU A 34 -11.53 -17.63 26.58
N ILE A 35 -10.35 -17.53 25.99
CA ILE A 35 -9.06 -17.81 26.61
C ILE A 35 -8.23 -16.54 26.46
N PRO A 36 -8.18 -15.69 27.50
CA PRO A 36 -7.50 -14.39 27.45
C PRO A 36 -5.97 -14.50 27.50
N VAL A 37 -5.42 -15.71 27.37
CA VAL A 37 -3.96 -15.94 27.33
C VAL A 37 -3.52 -16.23 25.90
N SER A 38 -2.44 -15.59 25.49
CA SER A 38 -1.88 -15.68 24.14
C SER A 38 -1.04 -16.94 23.91
N ASP A 39 -0.75 -17.72 24.95
CA ASP A 39 0.37 -18.67 24.92
C ASP A 39 -0.01 -20.04 25.54
N ILE A 40 -1.03 -20.68 24.97
CA ILE A 40 -1.56 -21.99 25.41
C ILE A 40 -0.52 -23.08 25.11
N LYS A 41 -0.03 -23.76 26.16
CA LYS A 41 0.97 -24.84 26.00
C LYS A 41 0.36 -26.21 25.74
N TYR A 42 -0.83 -26.49 26.29
CA TYR A 42 -1.52 -27.76 26.11
C TYR A 42 -3.04 -27.61 26.20
N VAL A 43 -3.75 -28.50 25.52
CA VAL A 43 -5.19 -28.70 25.66
C VAL A 43 -5.40 -30.15 26.09
N THR A 44 -6.15 -30.37 27.16
CA THR A 44 -6.49 -31.70 27.67
C THR A 44 -7.97 -32.00 27.49
N PHE A 45 -8.29 -33.29 27.29
CA PHE A 45 -9.65 -33.79 27.21
C PHE A 45 -9.86 -34.80 28.32
N SER A 46 -10.92 -34.65 29.11
CA SER A 46 -11.32 -35.61 30.13
C SER A 46 -12.72 -36.16 29.83
N ALA A 47 -12.87 -37.47 29.98
CA ALA A 47 -14.18 -38.12 29.93
C ALA A 47 -14.80 -38.12 31.34
N TYR A 48 -16.10 -37.85 31.42
CA TYR A 48 -16.81 -37.66 32.69
C TYR A 48 -16.85 -38.91 33.59
N ASN A 49 -16.66 -40.09 33.00
CA ASN A 49 -16.73 -41.40 33.64
C ASN A 49 -15.36 -42.03 33.96
N GLY A 50 -14.25 -41.33 33.69
CA GLY A 50 -12.90 -41.84 33.95
C GLY A 50 -12.47 -43.02 33.08
N GLU A 51 -13.27 -43.40 32.08
CA GLU A 51 -12.91 -44.45 31.13
C GLU A 51 -11.77 -44.00 30.22
N ALA A 52 -10.84 -44.91 29.94
CA ALA A 52 -9.73 -44.65 29.03
C ALA A 52 -10.24 -44.49 27.59
N MET A 53 -9.89 -43.37 26.97
CA MET A 53 -10.31 -43.03 25.61
C MET A 53 -9.10 -43.04 24.66
N HIS A 54 -9.28 -43.62 23.47
CA HIS A 54 -8.28 -43.57 22.42
C HIS A 54 -8.51 -42.36 21.51
N TRP A 55 -7.47 -41.53 21.36
CA TRP A 55 -7.51 -40.33 20.52
C TRP A 55 -6.65 -40.51 19.27
N LYS A 56 -7.18 -40.08 18.12
CA LYS A 56 -6.41 -39.90 16.89
C LYS A 56 -6.41 -38.41 16.55
N LEU A 57 -5.24 -37.78 16.66
CA LEU A 57 -5.07 -36.38 16.31
C LEU A 57 -4.69 -36.27 14.84
N TYR A 58 -5.56 -35.62 14.05
CA TYR A 58 -5.22 -35.19 12.70
C TYR A 58 -4.69 -33.77 12.81
N LEU A 59 -3.38 -33.62 12.70
CA LEU A 59 -2.81 -32.28 12.54
C LEU A 59 -3.37 -31.67 11.26
N PRO A 60 -3.70 -30.36 11.25
CA PRO A 60 -4.03 -29.70 9.99
C PRO A 60 -2.88 -29.95 9.01
N PRO A 61 -3.16 -30.06 7.70
CA PRO A 61 -2.10 -30.10 6.72
C PRO A 61 -1.17 -28.91 6.99
N LYS A 62 0.14 -29.13 6.92
CA LYS A 62 1.10 -28.02 7.01
C LYS A 62 0.71 -27.03 5.91
N LEU A 63 0.14 -25.90 6.29
CA LEU A 63 -0.06 -24.80 5.37
C LEU A 63 1.34 -24.33 5.02
N GLU A 64 1.74 -24.51 3.77
CA GLU A 64 2.97 -23.89 3.28
C GLU A 64 2.81 -22.39 3.50
N ILE A 65 3.69 -21.83 4.33
CA ILE A 65 3.78 -20.38 4.47
C ILE A 65 4.12 -19.88 3.07
N LEU A 66 3.17 -19.21 2.43
CA LEU A 66 3.39 -18.62 1.11
C LEU A 66 4.58 -17.66 1.25
N GLN A 67 5.71 -18.06 0.70
CA GLN A 67 6.87 -17.19 0.58
C GLN A 67 6.43 -16.03 -0.32
N PRO A 68 6.51 -14.77 0.14
CA PRO A 68 6.26 -13.63 -0.74
C PRO A 68 7.13 -13.80 -1.98
N LYS A 69 6.50 -13.90 -3.16
CA LYS A 69 7.24 -14.06 -4.40
C LYS A 69 8.07 -12.79 -4.58
N LYS A 70 9.40 -12.91 -4.52
CA LYS A 70 10.30 -11.83 -4.93
C LYS A 70 9.97 -11.53 -6.40
N VAL A 71 9.37 -10.38 -6.65
CA VAL A 71 9.09 -9.93 -8.01
C VAL A 71 10.40 -9.33 -8.53
N GLN A 72 10.90 -9.81 -9.67
CA GLN A 72 12.12 -9.29 -10.33
C GLN A 72 11.73 -8.20 -11.34
N GLY A 73 12.36 -7.02 -11.24
CA GLY A 73 11.91 -5.79 -11.92
C GLY A 73 11.78 -4.58 -10.98
N GLY A 74 11.40 -3.43 -11.53
CA GLY A 74 11.23 -2.17 -10.80
C GLY A 74 10.13 -1.32 -11.43
N LEU A 75 10.16 -0.01 -11.18
CA LEU A 75 9.23 0.91 -11.84
C LEU A 75 9.53 1.04 -13.33
N GLU A 76 8.50 0.91 -14.16
CA GLU A 76 8.60 1.06 -15.61
C GLU A 76 7.41 1.84 -16.18
N TRP A 77 7.66 2.58 -17.27
CA TRP A 77 6.63 3.30 -18.00
C TRP A 77 6.17 2.46 -19.18
N VAL A 78 4.92 2.02 -19.13
CA VAL A 78 4.30 1.16 -20.15
C VAL A 78 3.33 1.99 -20.97
N LYS A 79 3.36 1.88 -22.31
CA LYS A 79 2.41 2.57 -23.17
C LYS A 79 0.97 2.19 -22.76
N GLY A 80 0.17 3.19 -22.43
CA GLY A 80 -1.22 3.02 -22.01
C GLY A 80 -2.22 3.17 -23.16
N GLY A 81 -3.46 2.78 -22.88
CA GLY A 81 -4.64 2.99 -23.71
C GLY A 81 -5.88 3.00 -22.82
N ASP A 82 -7.03 2.56 -23.35
CA ASP A 82 -8.30 2.54 -22.61
C ASP A 82 -8.30 1.50 -21.47
N ILE A 83 -7.41 0.50 -21.55
CA ILE A 83 -7.27 -0.58 -20.57
C ILE A 83 -5.94 -0.42 -19.85
N LEU A 84 -5.99 -0.46 -18.51
CA LEU A 84 -4.79 -0.40 -17.68
C LEU A 84 -3.93 -1.67 -17.84
N PRO A 85 -2.61 -1.53 -18.01
CA PRO A 85 -1.70 -2.67 -18.03
C PRO A 85 -1.61 -3.36 -16.67
N ASN A 86 -1.19 -4.63 -16.69
CA ASN A 86 -0.93 -5.37 -15.46
C ASN A 86 0.16 -4.68 -14.63
N GLY A 87 -0.07 -4.58 -13.32
CA GLY A 87 0.88 -3.93 -12.42
C GLY A 87 0.86 -2.40 -12.45
N ALA A 88 -0.17 -1.79 -13.05
CA ALA A 88 -0.38 -0.35 -12.98
C ALA A 88 -0.39 0.14 -11.52
N LEU A 89 0.40 1.17 -11.25
CA LEU A 89 0.62 1.68 -9.90
C LEU A 89 -0.56 2.55 -9.46
N ILE A 90 -1.26 2.10 -8.41
CA ILE A 90 -2.25 2.91 -7.70
C ILE A 90 -1.50 4.01 -6.93
N GLY A 91 -1.80 5.26 -7.24
CA GLY A 91 -1.12 6.41 -6.65
C GLY A 91 -2.01 7.33 -5.82
N GLY A 92 -3.32 7.25 -6.00
CA GLY A 92 -4.27 8.14 -5.33
C GLY A 92 -5.70 7.60 -5.29
N TYR A 93 -6.59 8.43 -4.77
CA TYR A 93 -8.02 8.14 -4.64
C TYR A 93 -8.85 9.42 -4.80
N GLU A 94 -9.81 9.40 -5.71
CA GLU A 94 -10.81 10.45 -5.90
C GLU A 94 -12.13 9.78 -6.29
N LYS A 95 -12.92 9.35 -5.29
CA LYS A 95 -14.13 8.51 -5.44
C LYS A 95 -13.88 7.11 -6.02
N GLU A 96 -12.75 6.90 -6.67
CA GLU A 96 -12.20 5.63 -7.13
C GLU A 96 -10.67 5.66 -7.10
N MET A 97 -10.03 4.52 -7.35
CA MET A 97 -8.56 4.42 -7.40
C MET A 97 -8.00 5.14 -8.62
N LEU A 98 -6.99 5.98 -8.38
CA LEU A 98 -6.27 6.71 -9.42
C LEU A 98 -4.93 6.05 -9.71
N TYR A 99 -4.59 6.00 -10.99
CA TYR A 99 -3.35 5.38 -11.45
C TYR A 99 -2.37 6.44 -11.95
N VAL A 100 -1.09 6.21 -11.71
CA VAL A 100 -0.02 7.13 -12.11
C VAL A 100 0.22 7.00 -13.61
N ILE A 101 0.09 8.12 -14.31
CA ILE A 101 0.39 8.22 -15.73
C ILE A 101 1.35 9.37 -16.00
N ARG A 102 1.92 9.41 -17.19
CA ARG A 102 2.53 10.60 -17.78
C ARG A 102 2.10 10.77 -19.21
N ALA A 103 2.09 12.00 -19.68
CA ALA A 103 1.67 12.33 -21.03
C ALA A 103 2.46 13.51 -21.57
N LYS A 104 2.64 13.53 -22.90
CA LYS A 104 3.27 14.67 -23.58
C LYS A 104 2.32 15.86 -23.62
N HIS A 105 2.85 17.04 -23.35
CA HIS A 105 2.15 18.31 -23.49
C HIS A 105 3.00 19.26 -24.34
N HIS A 106 2.48 19.72 -25.48
CA HIS A 106 3.29 20.37 -26.51
C HIS A 106 4.54 19.55 -26.90
N ALA A 107 5.53 20.17 -27.53
CA ALA A 107 6.75 19.50 -28.00
C ALA A 107 7.81 19.28 -26.91
N ILE A 108 7.76 20.06 -25.82
CA ILE A 108 8.87 20.17 -24.85
C ILE A 108 8.50 19.72 -23.43
N THR A 109 7.31 19.16 -23.22
CA THR A 109 6.87 18.71 -21.89
C THR A 109 6.41 17.26 -21.93
N LEU A 110 6.85 16.50 -20.93
CA LEU A 110 6.32 15.21 -20.54
C LEU A 110 6.02 15.31 -19.04
N ALA A 111 4.76 15.25 -18.63
CA ALA A 111 4.42 15.47 -17.22
C ALA A 111 3.52 14.36 -16.66
N PRO A 112 3.66 14.03 -15.37
CA PRO A 112 2.80 13.06 -14.71
C PRO A 112 1.39 13.62 -14.48
N GLY A 113 0.45 12.71 -14.26
CA GLY A 113 -0.95 12.99 -14.00
C GLY A 113 -1.67 11.78 -13.41
N LYS A 114 -3.00 11.77 -13.54
CA LYS A 114 -3.87 10.71 -13.05
C LYS A 114 -4.64 10.04 -14.19
N PHE A 115 -4.87 8.74 -14.08
CA PHE A 115 -5.86 8.03 -14.88
C PHE A 115 -7.07 7.65 -14.02
N VAL A 116 -8.26 7.87 -14.56
CA VAL A 116 -9.56 7.61 -13.93
C VAL A 116 -10.23 6.43 -14.64
N PRO A 117 -10.21 5.21 -14.06
CA PRO A 117 -10.68 4.00 -14.72
C PRO A 117 -12.13 4.05 -15.19
N SER A 118 -13.05 4.54 -14.36
CA SER A 118 -14.48 4.55 -14.71
C SER A 118 -14.80 5.41 -15.94
N LEU A 119 -13.96 6.41 -16.21
CA LEU A 119 -14.11 7.32 -17.35
C LEU A 119 -13.20 6.95 -18.53
N GLY A 120 -12.20 6.11 -18.32
CA GLY A 120 -11.14 5.85 -19.31
C GLY A 120 -10.32 7.11 -19.65
N LEU A 121 -10.25 8.08 -18.74
CA LEU A 121 -9.61 9.38 -19.01
C LEU A 121 -8.29 9.51 -18.26
N ALA A 122 -7.25 9.94 -18.97
CA ALA A 122 -6.05 10.48 -18.37
C ALA A 122 -6.12 12.00 -18.28
N ILE A 123 -5.75 12.54 -17.14
CA ILE A 123 -5.81 13.97 -16.83
C ILE A 123 -4.46 14.42 -16.30
N MET A 124 -3.94 15.51 -16.86
CA MET A 124 -2.70 16.15 -16.40
C MET A 124 -2.94 17.63 -16.11
N SER A 125 -2.18 18.21 -15.20
CA SER A 125 -2.22 19.63 -14.91
C SER A 125 -1.20 20.39 -15.78
N TRP A 126 -1.59 21.52 -16.39
CA TRP A 126 -0.67 22.45 -17.05
C TRP A 126 -1.28 23.84 -17.27
N GLY A 127 -0.55 24.88 -16.84
CA GLY A 127 -0.85 26.27 -17.19
C GLY A 127 -2.15 26.78 -16.56
N GLY A 128 -2.47 26.34 -15.33
CA GLY A 128 -3.70 26.71 -14.63
C GLY A 128 -4.89 25.78 -14.85
N GLU A 129 -4.82 24.88 -15.85
CA GLU A 129 -5.95 24.04 -16.27
C GLU A 129 -5.64 22.54 -16.20
N ALA A 130 -6.70 21.73 -16.14
CA ALA A 130 -6.61 20.29 -16.33
C ALA A 130 -6.79 19.92 -17.82
N HIS A 131 -5.93 19.04 -18.33
CA HIS A 131 -5.92 18.62 -19.72
C HIS A 131 -6.15 17.12 -19.84
N ILE A 132 -7.12 16.73 -20.66
CA ILE A 132 -7.37 15.33 -21.01
C ILE A 132 -6.34 14.86 -22.03
N LYS A 133 -5.85 13.63 -21.86
CA LYS A 133 -4.84 13.00 -22.71
C LYS A 133 -5.26 11.60 -23.14
N SER A 134 -5.04 11.30 -24.42
CA SER A 134 -5.22 9.97 -25.01
C SER A 134 -3.91 9.20 -25.11
N ASP A 135 -2.83 9.89 -25.54
CA ASP A 135 -1.50 9.30 -25.65
C ASP A 135 -0.76 9.39 -24.32
N ILE A 136 -0.74 8.26 -23.60
CA ILE A 136 -0.21 8.18 -22.25
C ILE A 136 0.75 7.01 -22.07
N GLU A 137 1.56 7.11 -21.03
CA GLU A 137 2.28 5.98 -20.45
C GLU A 137 1.80 5.82 -19.00
N VAL A 138 1.56 4.58 -18.59
CA VAL A 138 1.14 4.19 -17.24
C VAL A 138 2.37 3.71 -16.49
N LEU A 139 2.57 4.21 -15.28
CA LEU A 139 3.62 3.71 -14.41
C LEU A 139 3.19 2.36 -13.85
N CYS A 140 4.00 1.34 -14.11
CA CYS A 140 3.80 -0.03 -13.63
C CYS A 140 4.96 -0.44 -12.75
N GLY A 141 4.73 -1.43 -11.89
CA GLY A 141 5.77 -2.03 -11.07
C GLY A 141 5.51 -1.90 -9.58
N TYR A 142 6.58 -2.03 -8.80
CA TYR A 142 6.55 -2.17 -7.34
C TYR A 142 7.88 -1.64 -6.75
N ASN A 143 8.12 -1.91 -5.46
CA ASN A 143 9.28 -1.41 -4.70
C ASN A 143 9.40 0.12 -4.73
N CYS A 144 8.29 0.81 -4.52
CA CYS A 144 8.25 2.26 -4.38
C CYS A 144 7.46 2.66 -3.13
N ILE A 145 7.84 3.78 -2.54
CA ILE A 145 7.18 4.34 -1.36
C ILE A 145 6.82 5.80 -1.61
N TRP A 146 5.84 6.30 -0.86
CA TRP A 146 5.44 7.70 -0.88
C TRP A 146 6.01 8.39 0.35
N VAL A 147 6.82 9.42 0.15
CA VAL A 147 7.55 10.11 1.22
C VAL A 147 7.03 11.53 1.39
N PRO A 148 6.55 11.93 2.58
CA PRO A 148 6.18 13.31 2.87
C PRO A 148 7.34 14.26 2.58
N THR A 149 7.08 15.32 1.83
CA THR A 149 8.07 16.28 1.34
C THR A 149 7.47 17.69 1.37
N ILE A 150 8.32 18.68 1.63
CA ILE A 150 7.95 20.09 1.66
C ILE A 150 8.90 20.88 0.76
N GLY A 151 8.33 21.69 -0.13
CA GLY A 151 9.10 22.60 -0.96
C GLY A 151 9.96 21.87 -1.98
N ASP A 152 11.28 22.08 -1.92
CA ASP A 152 12.29 21.59 -2.85
C ASP A 152 13.26 20.54 -2.27
N LYS A 153 12.96 19.99 -1.10
CA LYS A 153 13.84 19.03 -0.41
C LYS A 153 13.56 17.60 -0.85
N LEU A 154 13.99 17.20 -2.05
CA LEU A 154 13.73 15.84 -2.53
C LEU A 154 14.53 14.78 -1.78
N PRO A 155 13.89 13.67 -1.36
CA PRO A 155 14.61 12.49 -0.90
C PRO A 155 15.40 11.84 -2.04
N VAL A 156 16.52 11.21 -1.70
CA VAL A 156 17.30 10.40 -2.64
C VAL A 156 16.43 9.27 -3.17
N GLY A 157 16.49 9.03 -4.48
CA GLY A 157 15.66 8.02 -5.16
C GLY A 157 14.29 8.52 -5.59
N ALA A 158 14.00 9.83 -5.51
CA ALA A 158 12.80 10.42 -6.09
C ALA A 158 12.64 10.06 -7.57
N VAL A 159 11.46 9.58 -7.94
CA VAL A 159 11.19 9.03 -9.28
C VAL A 159 10.95 10.17 -10.28
N VAL A 160 11.89 10.33 -11.21
CA VAL A 160 11.73 11.26 -12.34
C VAL A 160 10.64 10.73 -13.28
N ALA A 161 9.62 11.56 -13.50
CA ALA A 161 8.41 11.21 -14.25
C ALA A 161 8.32 11.91 -15.60
N GLY A 162 9.24 12.83 -15.89
CA GLY A 162 9.29 13.56 -17.14
C GLY A 162 10.05 14.86 -16.99
N TYR A 163 9.68 15.86 -17.78
CA TYR A 163 10.36 17.13 -17.86
C TYR A 163 9.44 18.26 -18.34
N ALA A 164 9.78 19.50 -17.98
CA ALA A 164 9.23 20.74 -18.52
C ALA A 164 10.38 21.56 -19.09
N GLY A 165 10.55 21.55 -20.42
CA GLY A 165 11.74 22.11 -21.06
C GLY A 165 12.99 21.32 -20.66
N GLN A 166 13.86 21.92 -19.84
CA GLN A 166 15.07 21.27 -19.32
C GLN A 166 14.95 20.86 -17.84
N GLU A 167 13.85 21.20 -17.17
CA GLU A 167 13.66 20.90 -15.76
C GLU A 167 12.98 19.54 -15.57
N PRO A 168 13.51 18.63 -14.72
CA PRO A 168 12.86 17.35 -14.43
C PRO A 168 11.58 17.55 -13.61
N LEU A 169 10.58 16.71 -13.89
CA LEU A 169 9.35 16.60 -13.14
C LEU A 169 9.30 15.29 -12.37
N TYR A 170 8.67 15.29 -11.20
CA TYR A 170 8.52 14.10 -10.35
C TYR A 170 7.05 13.80 -10.07
N VAL A 171 6.77 12.54 -9.69
CA VAL A 171 5.41 12.14 -9.27
C VAL A 171 5.16 12.60 -7.85
N GLY A 172 4.18 13.48 -7.68
CA GLY A 172 3.69 13.90 -6.36
C GLY A 172 2.24 13.49 -6.14
N ARG A 173 1.82 13.49 -4.88
CA ARG A 173 0.42 13.41 -4.50
C ARG A 173 0.10 14.30 -3.30
N VAL A 174 -1.15 14.72 -3.19
CA VAL A 174 -1.60 15.65 -2.16
C VAL A 174 -2.93 15.22 -1.58
N VAL A 175 -3.14 15.46 -0.29
CA VAL A 175 -4.45 15.36 0.33
C VAL A 175 -5.20 16.67 0.17
N LYS A 176 -6.41 16.62 -0.40
CA LYS A 176 -7.33 17.75 -0.51
C LYS A 176 -8.79 17.28 -0.46
N SER A 177 -9.57 17.83 0.47
CA SER A 177 -11.01 17.56 0.60
C SER A 177 -11.35 16.06 0.68
N GLY A 178 -10.60 15.29 1.47
CA GLY A 178 -10.78 13.84 1.61
C GLY A 178 -10.31 12.99 0.43
N HIS A 179 -9.73 13.61 -0.61
CA HIS A 179 -9.13 12.91 -1.75
C HIS A 179 -7.61 12.93 -1.70
N LEU A 180 -7.00 11.91 -2.28
CA LEU A 180 -5.56 11.78 -2.47
C LEU A 180 -5.26 11.94 -3.97
N LEU A 181 -4.82 13.13 -4.37
CA LEU A 181 -4.76 13.55 -5.76
C LEU A 181 -3.32 13.50 -6.29
N LEU A 182 -3.12 12.84 -7.43
CA LEU A 182 -1.84 12.78 -8.13
C LEU A 182 -1.52 14.07 -8.88
N GLY A 183 -0.24 14.39 -8.99
CA GLY A 183 0.25 15.59 -9.64
C GLY A 183 1.73 15.54 -10.04
N LYS A 184 2.21 16.67 -10.54
CA LYS A 184 3.60 16.91 -10.93
C LYS A 184 4.30 17.79 -9.89
N VAL A 185 5.46 17.38 -9.43
CA VAL A 185 6.32 18.23 -8.60
C VAL A 185 7.28 18.99 -9.51
N LEU A 186 7.30 20.31 -9.35
CA LEU A 186 8.22 21.20 -10.05
C LEU A 186 9.12 21.88 -9.01
N MET A 187 10.42 21.62 -9.11
CA MET A 187 11.39 21.92 -8.05
C MET A 187 11.69 23.40 -7.95
N SER A 188 11.85 24.07 -9.07
CA SER A 188 12.05 25.51 -9.15
C SER A 188 10.91 26.29 -8.50
N HIS A 189 9.68 25.75 -8.57
CA HIS A 189 8.48 26.35 -7.98
C HIS A 189 8.19 25.87 -6.55
N LYS A 190 8.88 24.82 -6.10
CA LYS A 190 8.77 24.25 -4.73
C LYS A 190 7.35 23.76 -4.39
N VAL A 191 6.62 23.26 -5.38
CA VAL A 191 5.22 22.82 -5.21
C VAL A 191 4.90 21.57 -6.01
N CYS A 192 3.90 20.83 -5.55
CA CYS A 192 3.18 19.82 -6.32
C CYS A 192 1.94 20.46 -6.97
N TYR A 193 1.86 20.42 -8.29
CA TYR A 193 0.71 20.83 -9.10
C TYR A 193 -0.18 19.64 -9.43
N PHE A 194 -1.48 19.74 -9.18
CA PHE A 194 -2.42 18.63 -9.34
C PHE A 194 -3.77 19.11 -9.91
N PRO A 195 -4.42 18.32 -10.79
CA PRO A 195 -5.72 18.66 -11.35
C PRO A 195 -6.85 18.30 -10.39
N TYR A 196 -7.75 19.25 -10.12
CA TYR A 196 -8.95 19.06 -9.32
C TYR A 196 -10.08 19.96 -9.83
N LYS A 197 -11.28 19.40 -10.07
CA LYS A 197 -12.43 20.15 -10.61
C LYS A 197 -12.05 21.03 -11.82
N ASP A 198 -11.43 20.40 -12.81
CA ASP A 198 -10.99 20.98 -14.09
C ASP A 198 -9.90 22.06 -14.03
N ARG A 199 -9.42 22.42 -12.82
CA ARG A 199 -8.35 23.41 -12.64
C ARG A 199 -7.07 22.79 -12.09
N GLU A 200 -5.95 23.44 -12.36
CA GLU A 200 -4.66 23.14 -11.72
C GLU A 200 -4.57 23.88 -10.38
N PHE A 201 -4.27 23.12 -9.32
CA PHE A 201 -3.97 23.64 -8.00
C PHE A 201 -2.52 23.31 -7.63
N SER A 202 -1.96 24.04 -6.67
CA SER A 202 -0.61 23.79 -6.14
C SER A 202 -0.61 23.65 -4.62
N LYS A 203 0.26 22.79 -4.08
CA LYS A 203 0.53 22.67 -2.63
C LYS A 203 2.03 22.51 -2.37
N GLN A 204 2.55 23.17 -1.34
CA GLN A 204 3.97 23.04 -0.94
C GLN A 204 4.25 21.77 -0.14
N GLU A 205 3.24 21.28 0.59
CA GLU A 205 3.29 20.01 1.32
C GLU A 205 2.65 18.92 0.46
N TYR A 206 3.42 17.89 0.15
CA TYR A 206 3.01 16.79 -0.71
C TYR A 206 3.74 15.51 -0.31
N GLU A 207 3.33 14.38 -0.85
CA GLU A 207 4.15 13.16 -0.83
C GLU A 207 4.76 12.95 -2.21
N ILE A 208 6.01 12.51 -2.26
CA ILE A 208 6.72 12.19 -3.51
C ILE A 208 6.96 10.70 -3.63
N LEU A 209 6.89 10.17 -4.86
CA LEU A 209 7.20 8.77 -5.13
C LEU A 209 8.72 8.55 -5.14
N VAL A 210 9.18 7.57 -4.38
CA VAL A 210 10.60 7.25 -4.19
C VAL A 210 10.85 5.76 -4.43
N ASN A 211 11.94 5.45 -5.12
CA ASN A 211 12.52 4.11 -5.16
C ASN A 211 13.61 4.00 -4.05
N PRO A 212 13.36 3.26 -2.96
CA PRO A 212 14.31 3.11 -1.86
C PRO A 212 15.54 2.26 -2.21
N GLU A 213 15.54 1.51 -3.31
CA GLU A 213 16.74 0.76 -3.72
C GLU A 213 17.84 1.71 -4.22
N ILE A 214 17.46 2.84 -4.85
CA ILE A 214 18.42 3.87 -5.30
C ILE A 214 19.07 4.59 -4.11
N SER A 215 18.39 4.68 -2.96
CA SER A 215 18.96 5.30 -1.76
C SER A 215 20.06 4.45 -1.12
N MET A 216 20.10 3.14 -1.36
CA MET A 216 21.07 2.22 -0.76
C MET A 216 22.40 2.12 -1.53
N ASP A 217 22.42 2.41 -2.85
CA ASP A 217 23.59 2.20 -3.72
C ASP A 217 24.40 3.47 -4.06
N SER A 218 24.05 4.64 -3.54
CA SER A 218 24.76 5.89 -3.89
C SER A 218 26.15 6.00 -3.21
N PRO A 219 27.27 6.02 -3.97
CA PRO A 219 28.64 6.10 -3.41
C PRO A 219 29.01 7.45 -2.79
N ASN A 220 28.15 8.47 -2.90
CA ASN A 220 28.42 9.84 -2.45
C ASN A 220 27.59 10.28 -1.24
N CYS A 221 27.05 9.35 -0.44
CA CYS A 221 26.52 9.72 0.86
C CYS A 221 27.69 9.81 1.86
N CYS A 222 28.23 11.02 2.06
CA CYS A 222 28.99 11.32 3.27
C CYS A 222 28.04 11.11 4.46
N ASP A 223 28.14 9.93 5.07
CA ASP A 223 27.96 9.60 6.50
C ASP A 223 27.47 8.15 6.63
N LYS A 224 28.33 7.20 6.26
CA LYS A 224 28.08 5.76 6.44
C LYS A 224 28.03 5.30 7.90
N GLU A 225 28.33 6.18 8.88
CA GLU A 225 28.28 5.85 10.30
C GLU A 225 27.03 6.38 11.02
N ARG A 226 26.15 7.14 10.35
CA ARG A 226 24.93 7.69 10.97
C ARG A 226 23.63 6.96 10.61
N LEU A 227 23.62 6.19 9.52
CA LEU A 227 22.40 5.64 8.91
C LEU A 227 22.09 4.18 9.26
N SER A 228 22.97 3.45 9.97
CA SER A 228 22.66 2.08 10.42
C SER A 228 21.60 2.02 11.51
N GLY A 229 21.23 3.15 12.12
CA GLY A 229 20.14 3.29 13.08
C GLY A 229 18.82 3.88 12.50
N GLU A 230 18.80 4.34 11.25
CA GLU A 230 17.67 5.12 10.71
C GLU A 230 16.66 4.29 9.88
N SER A 231 16.96 3.01 9.60
CA SER A 231 16.00 2.10 8.96
C SER A 231 14.76 1.87 9.85
N GLU A 232 14.98 1.68 11.16
CA GLU A 232 13.88 1.58 12.13
C GLU A 232 13.19 2.94 12.35
N SER A 233 13.92 4.06 12.21
CA SER A 233 13.35 5.40 12.42
C SER A 233 12.44 5.85 11.28
N TYR A 234 12.68 5.44 10.02
CA TYR A 234 11.81 5.81 8.89
C TYR A 234 10.47 5.08 8.92
N LEU A 235 10.46 3.78 9.22
CA LEU A 235 9.23 3.02 9.41
C LEU A 235 8.48 3.48 10.66
N ALA A 236 9.17 3.75 11.77
CA ALA A 236 8.57 4.29 12.98
C ALA A 236 7.99 5.71 12.79
N TYR A 237 8.66 6.58 12.01
CA TYR A 237 8.14 7.89 11.63
C TYR A 237 6.88 7.76 10.76
N TYR A 238 6.87 6.79 9.84
CA TYR A 238 5.70 6.50 9.00
C TYR A 238 4.50 6.00 9.83
N GLU A 239 4.73 5.11 10.80
CA GLU A 239 3.69 4.64 11.72
C GLU A 239 3.18 5.76 12.65
N HIS A 240 4.07 6.62 13.13
CA HIS A 240 3.70 7.78 13.96
C HIS A 240 2.88 8.82 13.17
N ALA A 241 3.30 9.17 11.94
CA ALA A 241 2.59 10.10 11.06
C ALA A 241 1.19 9.58 10.68
N ARG A 242 1.07 8.27 10.43
CA ARG A 242 -0.20 7.58 10.20
C ARG A 242 -1.13 7.66 11.41
N SER A 243 -0.60 7.61 12.64
CA SER A 243 -1.39 7.71 13.86
C SER A 243 -1.79 9.15 14.22
N SER A 244 -1.04 10.16 13.77
CA SER A 244 -1.37 11.57 14.02
C SER A 244 -2.40 12.16 13.07
N MET A 245 -2.55 11.62 11.87
CA MET A 245 -3.57 12.07 10.89
C MET A 245 -4.99 11.56 11.21
N SER A 246 -5.17 10.66 12.17
CA SER A 246 -6.51 10.22 12.61
C SER A 246 -7.13 11.13 13.69
N THR A 247 -6.44 12.19 14.13
CA THR A 247 -6.86 12.99 15.30
C THR A 247 -7.08 14.47 15.05
N SER A 248 -7.08 14.95 13.79
CA SER A 248 -7.31 16.37 13.50
C SER A 248 -8.33 16.58 12.39
N ASP A 249 -9.58 16.20 12.63
CA ASP A 249 -10.74 16.73 11.91
C ASP A 249 -11.47 17.72 12.83
N THR A 250 -10.96 18.94 12.87
CA THR A 250 -11.76 20.14 13.18
C THR A 250 -11.16 21.30 12.38
N GLU A 251 -11.70 21.55 11.18
CA GLU A 251 -11.49 22.80 10.45
C GLU A 251 -12.77 23.63 10.51
N SER A 252 -12.58 24.88 10.92
CA SER A 252 -13.55 25.98 10.84
C SER A 252 -13.62 26.53 9.41
N GLU A 253 -14.83 26.98 9.07
CA GLU A 253 -15.37 27.49 7.80
C GLU A 253 -14.50 28.45 6.97
#